data_AF-A5FME2-F1
#
_entry.id   AF-A5FME2-F1
#
_cell.length_a   1.000
_cell.length_b   1.000
_cell.length_c   1.000
_cell.angle_alpha   90.00
_cell.angle_beta   90.00
_cell.angle_gamma   90.00
#
_symmetry.space_group_name_H-M   'P 1'
#
loop_
_entity.id
_entity.type
_entity.pdbx_description
1 polymer ?
#
loop_
_entity_poly.entity_id
_entity_poly.type
_entity_poly.pdbx_seq_one_letter_code
_entity_poly.pdbx_strand_id
1 'polypeptide(L)' 'MTIISLFQNVDVAEKIKHAPDSSYQIGVVIGSFIPFLVLGGIALWMYNRAKKRDKNGY' A
#
# COMPACT_ATOMS: atom_id res chain seq x y z
N MET A 1 -18.33 -11.19 1.83
CA MET A 1 -17.51 -10.62 2.93
C MET A 1 -16.03 -10.73 2.56
N THR A 2 -15.57 -10.02 1.53
CA THR A 2 -14.20 -10.18 0.96
C THR A 2 -13.32 -8.95 1.21
N ILE A 3 -13.94 -7.79 1.48
CA ILE A 3 -13.26 -6.51 1.69
C ILE A 3 -12.52 -6.48 3.04
N ILE A 4 -13.03 -7.19 4.05
CA ILE A 4 -12.42 -7.26 5.40
C ILE A 4 -11.12 -8.08 5.37
N SER A 5 -10.93 -8.98 4.38
CA SER A 5 -9.69 -9.73 4.22
C SER A 5 -8.48 -8.83 3.93
N LEU A 6 -8.70 -7.66 3.33
CA LEU A 6 -7.65 -6.66 3.07
C LEU A 6 -7.23 -5.90 4.33
N PHE A 7 -8.08 -5.92 5.36
CA PHE A 7 -7.83 -5.35 6.70
C PHE A 7 -7.61 -6.46 7.74
N GLN A 8 -7.17 -7.65 7.32
CA GLN A 8 -6.69 -8.65 8.29
C GLN A 8 -5.63 -7.98 9.17
N ASN A 9 -5.73 -8.16 10.48
CA ASN A 9 -4.74 -7.70 11.46
C ASN A 9 -3.40 -8.37 11.13
N VAL A 10 -2.63 -7.74 10.25
CA VAL A 10 -1.26 -8.13 9.91
C VAL A 10 -0.41 -7.63 11.06
N ASP A 11 -0.30 -8.42 12.12
CA ASP A 11 0.68 -8.14 13.16
C ASP A 11 2.08 -8.32 12.56
N VAL A 12 2.63 -7.20 12.09
CA VAL A 12 3.97 -7.14 11.47
C VAL A 12 5.03 -7.58 12.47
N ALA A 13 4.86 -7.27 13.75
CA ALA A 13 5.81 -7.67 14.80
C ALA A 13 5.78 -9.18 14.99
N GLU A 14 4.61 -9.80 14.99
CA GLU A 14 4.48 -11.26 15.09
C GLU A 14 5.06 -11.98 13.87
N LYS A 15 4.83 -11.44 12.67
CA LYS A 15 5.42 -11.96 11.42
C LYS A 15 6.95 -11.85 11.39
N ILE A 16 7.50 -10.79 11.99
CA ILE A 16 8.95 -10.61 12.12
C ILE A 16 9.53 -11.60 13.14
N LYS A 17 8.86 -11.83 14.28
CA LYS A 17 9.31 -12.79 15.31
C LYS A 17 9.36 -14.23 14.81
N HIS A 18 8.43 -14.60 13.94
CA HIS A 18 8.36 -15.93 13.33
C HIS A 18 9.05 -16.02 11.96
N ALA A 19 9.85 -15.01 11.58
CA ALA A 19 10.55 -15.02 10.30
C ALA A 19 11.60 -16.14 10.26
N PRO A 20 11.59 -17.02 9.24
CA PRO A 20 12.55 -18.11 9.12
C PRO A 20 13.95 -17.62 8.74
N ASP A 21 14.06 -16.44 8.13
CA ASP A 21 15.31 -15.84 7.71
C ASP A 21 15.19 -14.31 7.62
N SER A 22 16.34 -13.64 7.44
CA SER A 22 16.43 -12.18 7.33
C SER A 22 15.72 -11.64 6.08
N SER A 23 15.70 -12.40 4.99
CA SER A 23 15.09 -11.99 3.72
C SER A 23 13.57 -11.90 3.83
N TYR A 24 12.95 -12.84 4.55
CA TYR A 24 11.52 -12.82 4.88
C TYR A 24 11.18 -11.63 5.77
N GLN A 25 11.99 -11.34 6.79
CA GLN A 25 11.81 -10.17 7.65
C GLN A 25 11.81 -8.86 6.85
N ILE A 26 12.77 -8.71 5.93
CA ILE A 26 12.86 -7.56 5.02
C ILE A 26 11.62 -7.49 4.12
N GLY A 27 11.18 -8.63 3.58
CA GLY A 27 9.95 -8.71 2.77
C GLY A 27 8.70 -8.29 3.53
N VAL A 28 8.56 -8.67 4.81
CA VAL A 28 7.45 -8.27 5.68
C VAL A 28 7.49 -6.76 5.95
N VAL A 29 8.66 -6.20 6.24
CA VAL A 29 8.83 -4.76 6.49
C VAL A 29 8.49 -3.96 5.22
N ILE A 30 9.05 -4.32 4.06
CA ILE A 30 8.77 -3.64 2.78
C ILE A 30 7.29 -3.80 2.42
N GLY A 31 6.73 -5.00 2.59
CA GLY A 31 5.31 -5.31 2.34
C GLY A 31 4.37 -4.43 3.16
N SER A 32 4.74 -4.08 4.39
CA SER A 32 3.95 -3.18 5.25
C SER A 32 3.81 -1.76 4.69
N PHE A 33 4.72 -1.33 3.80
CA PHE A 33 4.67 -0.02 3.16
C PHE A 33 3.85 0.01 1.85
N ILE A 34 3.51 -1.15 1.28
CA ILE A 34 2.75 -1.26 0.02
C ILE A 34 1.42 -0.48 0.07
N PRO A 35 0.60 -0.53 1.15
CA PRO A 35 -0.64 0.24 1.22
C PRO A 35 -0.43 1.76 1.01
N PHE A 36 0.67 2.31 1.53
CA PHE A 36 1.00 3.73 1.37
C PHE A 36 1.45 4.06 -0.06
N LEU A 37 2.19 3.16 -0.71
CA LEU A 37 2.53 3.32 -2.13
C LEU A 37 1.29 3.28 -3.01
N VAL A 38 0.32 2.42 -2.71
CA VAL A 38 -0.96 2.37 -3.41
C VAL A 38 -1.72 3.70 -3.24
N LEU A 39 -1.80 4.24 -2.01
CA LEU A 39 -2.40 5.54 -1.76
C LEU A 39 -1.68 6.68 -2.51
N GLY A 40 -0.34 6.67 -2.52
CA GLY A 40 0.46 7.63 -3.29
C GLY A 40 0.20 7.53 -4.80
N GLY A 41 0.09 6.32 -5.33
CA GLY A 41 -0.29 6.08 -6.72
C GLY A 41 -1.68 6.59 -7.06
N ILE A 42 -2.66 6.37 -6.18
CA ILE A 42 -4.02 6.90 -6.32
C ILE A 42 -3.99 8.43 -6.29
N ALA A 43 -3.24 9.04 -5.37
CA ALA A 43 -3.09 10.49 -5.28
C ALA A 43 -2.49 11.08 -6.57
N LEU A 44 -1.44 10.45 -7.12
CA LEU A 44 -0.85 10.86 -8.41
C LEU A 44 -1.84 10.70 -9.57
N TRP A 45 -2.61 9.61 -9.59
CA TRP A 45 -3.65 9.41 -10.59
C TRP A 45 -4.74 10.48 -10.50
N MET A 46 -5.21 10.79 -9.29
CA MET A 46 -6.17 11.86 -9.03
C MET A 46 -5.63 13.23 -9.45
N TYR A 47 -4.37 13.55 -9.09
CA TYR A 47 -3.69 14.78 -9.49
C TYR A 47 -3.61 14.91 -11.01
N ASN A 48 -3.15 13.85 -11.70
CA ASN A 48 -3.04 13.84 -13.16
C ASN A 48 -4.41 13.96 -13.84
N ARG A 49 -5.45 13.34 -13.29
CA ARG A 49 -6.82 13.45 -13.77
C ARG A 49 -7.38 14.86 -13.58
N ALA A 50 -7.19 15.45 -12.41
CA ALA A 50 -7.62 16.82 -12.11
C ALA A 50 -6.90 17.85 -13.00
N LYS A 51 -5.57 17.72 -13.16
CA LYS A 51 -4.77 18.59 -14.03
C LYS A 51 -5.18 18.52 -15.51
N LYS A 52 -5.66 17.36 -15.99
CA LYS A 52 -6.23 17.21 -17.33
C LYS A 52 -7.59 17.91 -17.49
N ARG A 53 -8.35 18.08 -16.40
CA ARG A 53 -9.62 18.84 -16.42
C ARG A 53 -9.35 20.34 -16.54
N ASP A 54 -8.39 20.88 -15.80
CA ASP A 54 -7.96 22.29 -15.92
C ASP A 54 -7.44 22.63 -17.32
N LYS A 55 -6.70 21.72 -17.96
CA LYS A 55 -6.17 21.95 -19.32
C LYS A 55 -7.23 21.88 -20.43
N ASN A 56 -8.36 21.20 -20.19
CA ASN A 56 -9.41 21.02 -21.19
C ASN A 56 -10.60 21.99 -21.02
N GLY A 57 -10.48 23.00 -20.13
CA GLY A 57 -11.37 24.16 -20.07
C GLY A 57 -12.86 23.85 -20.00
N TYR A 58 -13.34 23.49 -18.81
CA TYR A 58 -14.72 23.75 -18.40
C TYR A 58 -14.70 24.51 -17.09
#